data_AF-A0A3D0WYS4-F1
#
_entry.id   AF-A0A3D0WYS4-F1
#
_cell.length_a   1.000
_cell.length_b   1.000
_cell.length_c   1.000
_cell.angle_alpha   90.00
_cell.angle_beta   90.00
_cell.angle_gamma   90.00
#
_symmetry.space_group_name_H-M   'P 1'
#
loop_
_entity.id
_entity.type
_entity.pdbx_description
1 polymer ?
#
loop_
_entity_poly.entity_id
_entity_poly.type
_entity_poly.pdbx_seq_one_letter_code
_entity_poly.pdbx_strand_id
1 'polypeptide(L)'
;INFIGGIIIGMAQGGKSFNDVLNIYTIATVGDGLVSQVPALMISTATGMIVTRAASNSTLGEDVTRQFAAQPEAIILSGFMLLGLCLIPGMPVFQLVLVAALLLWLGFTLLRKQKSLAAGEEPAPQRAGAAAGAPPQNEAGFYRDIDNIYNLLPLDAIEMEFGYSLIPLVDERSGSSFIERIVMFRKQFALDMGLVVPAVRLRDNGTLNPNQYVIKIKGEEVARGEILMDYYLALDPGNLTGEIDGIDT
;
A
#
# COMPACT_ATOMS: atom_id res chain seq x y z
N ILE A 1 28.88 25.01 -11.84
CA ILE A 1 30.01 25.08 -12.80
C ILE A 1 29.86 23.95 -13.81
N ASN A 2 29.92 24.23 -15.13
CA ASN A 2 29.82 23.18 -16.16
C ASN A 2 31.21 22.71 -16.57
N PHE A 3 31.49 21.42 -16.43
CA PHE A 3 32.78 20.80 -16.77
C PHE A 3 33.23 21.09 -18.21
N ILE A 4 32.32 20.89 -19.18
CA ILE A 4 32.62 21.06 -20.61
C ILE A 4 32.86 22.55 -20.91
N GLY A 5 31.99 23.42 -20.40
CA GLY A 5 32.13 24.87 -20.58
C GLY A 5 33.41 25.42 -19.92
N GLY A 6 33.76 24.91 -18.74
CA GLY A 6 34.97 25.28 -18.01
C GLY A 6 36.25 24.91 -18.75
N ILE A 7 36.29 23.72 -19.36
CA ILE A 7 37.45 23.30 -20.18
C ILE A 7 37.58 24.17 -21.43
N ILE A 8 36.48 24.41 -22.16
CA ILE A 8 36.51 25.20 -23.41
C ILE A 8 36.98 26.63 -23.11
N ILE A 9 36.42 27.28 -22.10
CA ILE A 9 36.78 28.65 -21.71
C ILE A 9 38.19 28.70 -21.13
N GLY A 10 38.56 27.75 -20.27
CA GLY A 10 39.89 27.68 -19.67
C GLY A 10 41.01 27.46 -20.68
N MET A 11 40.75 26.71 -21.75
CA MET A 11 41.67 26.56 -22.88
C MET A 11 41.71 27.80 -23.77
N ALA A 12 40.56 28.44 -24.01
CA ALA A 12 40.46 29.63 -24.86
C ALA A 12 41.06 30.90 -24.22
N GLN A 13 41.04 31.02 -22.88
CA GLN A 13 41.56 32.20 -22.17
C GLN A 13 43.09 32.27 -22.14
N GLY A 14 43.80 31.18 -22.43
CA GLY A 14 45.27 31.13 -22.52
C GLY A 14 45.98 31.37 -21.17
N GLY A 15 46.80 30.41 -20.73
CA GLY A 15 47.64 30.61 -19.53
C GLY A 15 47.92 29.38 -18.68
N LYS A 16 47.26 28.24 -18.94
CA LYS A 16 47.52 26.97 -18.26
C LYS A 16 47.55 25.82 -19.27
N SER A 17 48.25 24.73 -18.96
CA SER A 17 48.29 23.55 -19.84
C SER A 17 46.94 22.84 -19.83
N PHE A 18 46.66 22.02 -20.86
CA PHE A 18 45.43 21.24 -20.94
C PHE A 18 45.18 20.38 -19.70
N ASN A 19 46.22 19.75 -19.16
CA ASN A 19 46.13 18.93 -17.94
C ASN A 19 45.79 19.77 -16.70
N ASP A 20 46.32 20.99 -16.59
CA ASP A 20 46.04 21.86 -15.46
C ASP A 20 44.58 22.35 -15.50
N VAL A 21 44.10 22.75 -16.68
CA VAL A 21 42.71 23.16 -16.90
C VAL A 21 41.76 21.99 -16.58
N LEU A 22 42.07 20.79 -17.06
CA LEU A 22 41.30 19.58 -16.75
C LEU A 22 41.20 19.33 -15.24
N ASN A 23 42.32 19.32 -14.51
CA ASN A 23 42.31 19.06 -13.07
C ASN A 23 41.53 20.12 -12.29
N ILE A 24 41.71 21.41 -12.62
CA ILE A 24 41.03 22.51 -11.93
C ILE A 24 39.50 22.41 -12.14
N TYR A 25 39.04 22.28 -13.37
CA TYR A 25 37.61 22.25 -13.66
C TYR A 25 36.95 20.91 -13.30
N THR A 26 37.70 19.80 -13.24
CA THR A 26 37.21 18.52 -12.69
C THR A 26 36.90 18.66 -11.20
N ILE A 27 37.86 19.15 -10.40
CA ILE A 27 37.68 19.33 -8.95
C ILE A 27 36.59 20.36 -8.67
N ALA A 28 36.57 21.47 -9.41
CA ALA A 28 35.56 22.52 -9.25
C ALA A 28 34.14 22.02 -9.58
N THR A 29 33.98 21.16 -10.60
CA THR A 29 32.67 20.63 -10.98
C THR A 29 32.17 19.56 -10.00
N VAL A 30 33.04 18.66 -9.55
CA VAL A 30 32.68 17.66 -8.54
C VAL A 30 32.34 18.34 -7.21
N GLY A 31 33.14 19.35 -6.81
CA GLY A 31 32.88 20.15 -5.62
C GLY A 31 31.55 20.89 -5.68
N ASP A 32 31.25 21.55 -6.81
CA ASP A 32 29.97 22.23 -7.04
C ASP A 32 28.79 21.26 -6.96
N GLY A 33 28.90 20.08 -7.56
CA GLY A 33 27.89 19.02 -7.47
C GLY A 33 27.67 18.52 -6.05
N LEU A 34 28.73 18.27 -5.28
CA LEU A 34 28.62 17.83 -3.89
C LEU A 34 28.03 18.92 -2.97
N VAL A 35 28.46 20.17 -3.14
CA VAL A 35 28.00 21.31 -2.33
C VAL A 35 26.56 21.69 -2.65
N SER A 36 26.10 21.50 -3.89
CA SER A 36 24.72 21.83 -4.27
C SER A 36 23.74 20.67 -4.09
N GLN A 37 24.11 19.44 -4.47
CA GLN A 37 23.15 18.33 -4.57
C GLN A 37 22.91 17.64 -3.24
N VAL A 38 23.94 17.46 -2.40
CA VAL A 38 23.76 16.79 -1.10
C VAL A 38 22.82 17.61 -0.21
N PRO A 39 22.98 18.95 -0.06
CA PRO A 39 22.03 19.74 0.72
C PRO A 39 20.65 19.81 0.06
N ALA A 40 20.57 19.93 -1.27
CA ALA A 40 19.29 19.97 -1.97
C ALA A 40 18.47 18.68 -1.77
N LEU A 41 19.12 17.52 -1.84
CA LEU A 41 18.48 16.22 -1.59
C LEU A 41 18.00 16.12 -0.14
N MET A 42 18.83 16.54 0.82
CA MET A 42 18.48 16.56 2.23
C MET A 42 17.28 17.46 2.51
N ILE A 43 17.26 18.68 1.96
CA ILE A 43 16.15 19.63 2.08
C ILE A 43 14.89 19.06 1.42
N SER A 44 14.97 18.56 0.19
CA SER A 44 13.83 18.00 -0.54
C SER A 44 13.21 16.81 0.20
N THR A 45 14.05 15.91 0.72
CA THR A 45 13.60 14.74 1.49
C THR A 45 12.98 15.18 2.83
N ALA A 46 13.60 16.13 3.53
CA ALA A 46 13.06 16.66 4.78
C ALA A 46 11.72 17.38 4.57
N THR A 47 11.58 18.20 3.52
CA THR A 47 10.32 18.84 3.15
C THR A 47 9.26 17.81 2.76
N GLY A 48 9.61 16.79 1.97
CA GLY A 48 8.73 15.68 1.65
C GLY A 48 8.19 14.98 2.89
N MET A 49 9.07 14.65 3.84
CA MET A 49 8.69 14.04 5.13
C MET A 49 7.80 14.95 5.98
N ILE A 50 8.07 16.27 6.04
CA ILE A 50 7.24 17.23 6.80
C ILE A 50 5.83 17.33 6.19
N VAL A 51 5.70 17.34 4.86
CA VAL A 51 4.41 17.44 4.18
C VAL A 51 3.58 16.17 4.34
N THR A 52 4.20 14.99 4.27
CA THR A 52 3.49 13.71 4.47
C THR A 52 3.15 13.42 5.94
N ARG A 53 3.78 14.13 6.89
CA ARG A 53 3.53 13.97 8.35
C ARG A 53 2.14 14.42 8.80
N ALA A 54 1.41 15.23 8.03
CA ALA A 54 0.05 15.63 8.38
C ALA A 54 -0.93 14.44 8.56
N ALA A 55 -0.50 13.22 8.22
CA ALA A 55 -1.26 11.97 8.32
C ALA A 55 -0.70 10.92 9.31
N SER A 56 0.36 11.19 10.11
CA SER A 56 0.93 10.20 11.06
C SER A 56 1.08 10.69 12.50
N ASN A 57 0.73 9.84 13.47
CA ASN A 57 0.75 10.11 14.92
C ASN A 57 2.05 9.68 15.63
N SER A 58 2.99 9.03 14.94
CA SER A 58 4.28 8.52 15.45
C SER A 58 5.44 9.51 15.27
N THR A 59 6.52 9.34 16.02
CA THR A 59 7.74 10.12 15.78
C THR A 59 8.46 9.61 14.54
N LEU A 60 8.98 10.53 13.72
CA LEU A 60 9.70 10.18 12.48
C LEU A 60 10.87 9.21 12.75
N GLY A 61 11.56 9.37 13.88
CA GLY A 61 12.66 8.49 14.27
C GLY A 61 12.21 7.03 14.48
N GLU A 62 11.03 6.81 15.08
CA GLU A 62 10.48 5.48 15.28
C GLU A 62 10.05 4.84 13.96
N ASP A 63 9.39 5.59 13.07
CA ASP A 63 8.95 5.09 11.76
C ASP A 63 10.14 4.71 10.87
N VAL A 64 11.14 5.58 10.82
CA VAL A 64 12.39 5.33 10.08
C VAL A 64 13.08 4.09 10.64
N THR A 65 13.25 4.02 11.97
CA THR A 65 13.89 2.86 12.61
C THR A 65 13.12 1.58 12.33
N ARG A 66 11.79 1.61 12.36
CA ARG A 66 10.91 0.47 12.07
C ARG A 66 11.04 0.02 10.61
N GLN A 67 11.09 0.95 9.66
CA GLN A 67 11.24 0.62 8.23
C GLN A 67 12.61 0.02 7.92
N PHE A 68 13.69 0.58 8.46
CA PHE A 68 15.02 -0.01 8.33
C PHE A 68 15.09 -1.39 9.00
N ALA A 69 14.50 -1.55 10.19
CA ALA A 69 14.46 -2.83 10.89
C ALA A 69 13.59 -3.90 10.19
N ALA A 70 12.63 -3.48 9.35
CA ALA A 70 11.78 -4.37 8.57
C ALA A 70 12.49 -4.98 7.34
N GLN A 71 13.62 -4.42 6.92
CA GLN A 71 14.37 -4.82 5.71
C GLN A 71 15.79 -5.32 6.04
N PRO A 72 15.95 -6.43 6.79
CA PRO A 72 17.26 -6.92 7.21
C PRO A 72 18.15 -7.36 6.04
N GLU A 73 17.57 -7.84 4.94
CA GLU A 73 18.32 -8.25 3.74
C GLU A 73 19.06 -7.07 3.09
N ALA A 74 18.44 -5.89 3.06
CA ALA A 74 19.07 -4.68 2.52
C ALA A 74 20.27 -4.23 3.38
N ILE A 75 20.17 -4.37 4.70
CA ILE A 75 21.26 -4.05 5.64
C ILE A 75 22.44 -5.01 5.43
N ILE A 76 22.17 -6.31 5.29
CA ILE A 76 23.20 -7.33 5.04
C ILE A 76 23.88 -7.08 3.69
N LEU A 77 23.11 -6.83 2.63
CA LEU A 77 23.63 -6.55 1.29
C LEU A 77 24.54 -5.32 1.29
N SER A 78 24.14 -4.27 2.00
CA SER A 78 24.94 -3.05 2.18
C SER A 78 26.28 -3.35 2.87
N GLY A 79 26.27 -4.21 3.91
CA GLY A 79 27.50 -4.67 4.57
C GLY A 79 28.45 -5.40 3.62
N PHE A 80 27.93 -6.29 2.76
CA PHE A 80 28.75 -6.96 1.74
C PHE A 80 29.28 -6.01 0.66
N MET A 81 28.48 -5.02 0.24
CA MET A 81 28.93 -3.99 -0.70
C MET A 81 30.10 -3.18 -0.14
N LEU A 82 30.06 -2.82 1.15
CA LEU A 82 31.18 -2.14 1.81
C LEU A 82 32.45 -3.01 1.87
N LEU A 83 32.31 -4.32 2.08
CA LEU A 83 33.46 -5.24 1.99
C LEU A 83 34.01 -5.34 0.57
N GLY A 84 33.14 -5.33 -0.44
CA GLY A 84 33.56 -5.26 -1.85
C GLY A 84 34.32 -3.97 -2.17
N LEU A 85 33.92 -2.85 -1.56
CA LEU A 85 34.59 -1.56 -1.72
C LEU A 85 36.01 -1.55 -1.15
N CYS A 86 36.31 -2.39 -0.16
CA CYS A 86 37.66 -2.55 0.39
C CYS A 86 38.68 -3.11 -0.62
N LEU A 87 38.23 -3.71 -1.73
CA LEU A 87 39.11 -4.17 -2.81
C LEU A 87 39.67 -3.03 -3.65
N ILE A 88 39.11 -1.81 -3.52
CA ILE A 88 39.59 -0.63 -4.24
C ILE A 88 40.78 -0.03 -3.48
N PRO A 89 41.99 0.02 -4.09
CA PRO A 89 43.15 0.62 -3.46
C PRO A 89 42.96 2.13 -3.24
N GLY A 90 43.33 2.61 -2.04
CA GLY A 90 43.20 4.03 -1.65
C GLY A 90 42.03 4.33 -0.71
N MET A 91 41.17 3.35 -0.41
CA MET A 91 40.08 3.49 0.54
C MET A 91 40.53 3.24 1.99
N PRO A 92 39.89 3.88 2.99
CA PRO A 92 40.13 3.64 4.42
C PRO A 92 39.60 2.28 4.87
N VAL A 93 40.34 1.21 4.56
CA VAL A 93 39.92 -0.20 4.74
C VAL A 93 39.48 -0.51 6.17
N PHE A 94 40.22 -0.03 7.17
CA PHE A 94 39.89 -0.28 8.57
C PHE A 94 38.52 0.29 8.97
N GLN A 95 38.22 1.53 8.57
CA GLN A 95 36.92 2.17 8.85
C GLN A 95 35.79 1.46 8.10
N LEU A 96 36.00 1.08 6.85
CA LEU A 96 34.99 0.38 6.05
C LEU A 96 34.67 -1.01 6.60
N VAL A 97 35.69 -1.78 6.99
CA VAL A 97 35.51 -3.10 7.60
C VAL A 97 34.76 -3.02 8.94
N LEU A 98 35.07 -2.01 9.77
CA LEU A 98 34.37 -1.80 11.04
C LEU A 98 32.87 -1.55 10.81
N VAL A 99 32.53 -0.64 9.90
CA VAL A 99 31.12 -0.33 9.56
C VAL A 99 30.43 -1.53 8.92
N ALA A 100 31.11 -2.23 8.01
CA ALA A 100 30.57 -3.42 7.37
C ALA A 100 30.26 -4.53 8.38
N ALA A 101 31.17 -4.78 9.33
CA ALA A 101 30.96 -5.76 10.39
C ALA A 101 29.76 -5.40 11.28
N LEU A 102 29.60 -4.12 11.61
CA LEU A 102 28.46 -3.63 12.40
C LEU A 102 27.13 -3.80 11.66
N LEU A 103 27.08 -3.45 10.37
CA LEU A 103 25.88 -3.64 9.53
C LEU A 103 25.53 -5.11 9.36
N LEU A 104 26.50 -5.98 9.08
CA LEU A 104 26.27 -7.42 8.99
C LEU A 104 25.75 -7.98 10.31
N TRP A 105 26.34 -7.59 11.45
CA TRP A 105 25.88 -8.02 12.77
C TRP A 105 24.44 -7.57 13.07
N LEU A 106 24.10 -6.31 12.81
CA LEU A 106 22.73 -5.78 12.94
C LEU A 106 21.75 -6.50 12.00
N GLY A 107 22.12 -6.67 10.73
CA GLY A 107 21.29 -7.35 9.74
C GLY A 107 20.99 -8.80 10.11
N PHE A 108 22.01 -9.58 10.53
CA PHE A 108 21.83 -10.97 10.94
C PHE A 108 21.04 -11.11 12.23
N THR A 109 21.19 -10.19 13.20
CA THR A 109 20.40 -10.22 14.44
C THR A 109 18.93 -9.90 14.19
N LEU A 110 18.64 -8.92 13.33
CA LEU A 110 17.27 -8.60 12.90
C LEU A 110 16.64 -9.76 12.11
N LEU A 111 17.38 -10.37 11.19
CA LEU A 111 16.91 -11.53 10.42
C LEU A 111 16.59 -12.73 11.33
N ARG A 112 17.42 -12.97 12.36
CA ARG A 112 17.16 -14.01 13.37
C ARG A 112 15.91 -13.72 14.19
N LYS A 113 15.70 -12.47 14.61
CA LYS A 113 14.49 -12.07 15.35
C LYS A 113 13.23 -12.22 14.50
N GLN A 114 13.27 -11.84 13.23
CA GLN A 114 12.13 -12.05 12.32
C GLN A 114 11.85 -13.53 12.08
N LYS A 115 12.90 -14.35 11.88
CA LYS A 115 12.73 -15.80 11.73
C LYS A 115 12.24 -16.48 13.00
N SER A 116 12.64 -16.05 14.20
CA SER A 116 12.12 -16.62 15.46
C SER A 116 10.67 -16.26 15.72
N LEU A 117 10.22 -15.08 15.26
CA LEU A 117 8.81 -14.69 15.30
C LEU A 117 8.00 -15.50 14.28
N ALA A 118 8.55 -15.73 13.09
CA ALA A 118 7.91 -16.53 12.04
C ALA A 118 7.93 -18.06 12.30
N ALA A 119 8.89 -18.58 13.07
CA ALA A 119 9.00 -20.00 13.39
C ALA A 119 8.06 -20.47 14.53
N GLY A 120 7.35 -19.54 15.18
CA GLY A 120 6.29 -19.85 16.14
C GLY A 120 4.91 -20.13 15.51
N GLU A 121 4.79 -19.98 14.19
CA GLU A 121 3.58 -20.26 13.40
C GLU A 121 3.97 -21.14 12.19
N GLU A 122 3.37 -22.32 12.06
CA GLU A 122 3.56 -23.20 10.90
C GLU A 122 3.08 -22.53 9.58
N PRO A 123 3.63 -22.92 8.41
CA PRO A 123 3.67 -22.06 7.24
C PRO A 123 2.41 -22.14 6.37
N ALA A 124 1.82 -20.99 6.06
CA ALA A 124 0.95 -20.80 4.89
C ALA A 124 1.64 -19.84 3.89
N PRO A 125 1.53 -20.10 2.57
CA PRO A 125 2.43 -19.53 1.58
C PRO A 125 2.15 -18.06 1.29
N GLN A 126 3.25 -17.31 1.16
CA GLN A 126 3.43 -16.06 0.40
C GLN A 126 2.15 -15.30 0.02
N ARG A 127 1.89 -14.22 0.74
CA ARG A 127 1.41 -12.96 0.15
C ARG A 127 2.33 -11.83 0.57
N ALA A 128 3.07 -11.34 -0.41
CA ALA A 128 3.69 -10.03 -0.36
C ALA A 128 2.61 -8.97 -0.14
N GLY A 129 2.92 -8.00 0.73
CA GLY A 129 2.20 -6.72 0.82
C GLY A 129 0.92 -6.75 1.63
N ALA A 130 1.03 -6.65 2.96
CA ALA A 130 0.12 -5.87 3.80
C ALA A 130 0.66 -5.89 5.23
N ALA A 131 1.11 -4.74 5.71
CA ALA A 131 1.42 -4.55 7.12
C ALA A 131 0.11 -4.51 7.92
N ALA A 132 -0.21 -5.61 8.58
CA ALA A 132 -1.02 -5.67 9.79
C ALA A 132 -0.09 -6.30 10.84
N GLY A 133 0.25 -5.66 11.95
CA GLY A 133 -0.68 -5.14 12.95
C GLY A 133 -0.89 -6.23 14.00
N ALA A 134 0.04 -6.36 14.95
CA ALA A 134 -0.10 -7.22 16.13
C ALA A 134 0.29 -6.41 17.39
N PRO A 135 -0.36 -6.67 18.54
CA PRO A 135 -1.03 -5.64 19.33
C PRO A 135 -0.19 -5.07 20.49
N PRO A 136 -0.44 -3.83 20.95
CA PRO A 136 0.09 -3.36 22.21
C PRO A 136 -0.71 -3.93 23.39
N GLN A 137 0.04 -4.48 24.34
CA GLN A 137 -0.40 -4.74 25.70
C GLN A 137 -0.82 -3.41 26.36
N ASN A 138 -2.12 -3.12 26.39
CA ASN A 138 -2.78 -2.36 27.47
C ASN A 138 -4.27 -2.22 27.17
N GLU A 139 -5.08 -3.03 27.85
CA GLU A 139 -6.55 -3.09 27.71
C GLU A 139 -7.27 -1.78 28.09
N ALA A 140 -6.59 -0.83 28.73
CA ALA A 140 -7.16 0.48 29.10
C ALA A 140 -6.91 1.60 28.09
N GLY A 141 -5.92 1.47 27.18
CA GLY A 141 -5.63 2.46 26.13
C GLY A 141 -6.43 2.25 24.84
N PHE A 142 -6.95 1.03 24.66
CA PHE A 142 -7.65 0.58 23.46
C PHE A 142 -8.98 1.31 23.20
N TYR A 143 -9.64 1.84 24.24
CA TYR A 143 -10.94 2.50 24.13
C TYR A 143 -10.87 4.03 24.00
N ARG A 144 -9.67 4.63 24.03
CA ARG A 144 -9.49 6.09 23.97
C ARG A 144 -9.02 6.62 22.62
N ASP A 145 -8.62 5.73 21.73
CA ASP A 145 -8.05 6.09 20.44
C ASP A 145 -9.14 6.07 19.35
N ILE A 146 -9.66 7.25 19.01
CA ILE A 146 -10.73 7.44 18.02
C ILE A 146 -10.31 6.92 16.63
N ASP A 147 -9.01 6.93 16.33
CA ASP A 147 -8.45 6.47 15.05
C ASP A 147 -8.38 4.93 14.95
N ASN A 148 -8.37 4.20 16.07
CA ASN A 148 -8.41 2.74 16.06
C ASN A 148 -9.78 2.19 15.70
N ILE A 149 -10.84 2.97 15.95
CA ILE A 149 -12.21 2.62 15.57
C ILE A 149 -12.32 2.48 14.05
N TYR A 150 -11.70 3.37 13.26
CA TYR A 150 -11.75 3.28 11.80
C TYR A 150 -10.90 2.15 11.21
N ASN A 151 -9.78 1.78 11.85
CA ASN A 151 -8.98 0.61 11.44
C ASN A 151 -9.63 -0.73 11.82
N LEU A 152 -10.61 -0.72 12.72
CA LEU A 152 -11.46 -1.88 13.07
C LEU A 152 -12.66 -2.04 12.13
N LEU A 153 -12.95 -1.05 11.27
CA LEU A 153 -13.95 -1.14 10.22
C LEU A 153 -13.26 -1.30 8.86
N PRO A 154 -12.91 -2.53 8.42
CA PRO A 154 -12.59 -2.74 7.03
C PRO A 154 -13.82 -2.32 6.21
N LEU A 155 -13.73 -1.19 5.49
CA LEU A 155 -14.75 -0.82 4.51
C LEU A 155 -14.73 -1.92 3.45
N ASP A 156 -15.80 -2.70 3.40
CA ASP A 156 -15.89 -3.75 2.41
C ASP A 156 -16.04 -3.10 1.03
N ALA A 157 -15.36 -3.65 0.03
CA ALA A 157 -15.31 -3.04 -1.30
C ALA A 157 -16.71 -2.93 -1.93
N ILE A 158 -17.56 -3.93 -1.71
CA ILE A 158 -18.96 -3.96 -2.12
C ILE A 158 -19.76 -4.60 -0.98
N GLU A 159 -20.76 -3.87 -0.49
CA GLU A 159 -21.71 -4.32 0.52
C GLU A 159 -23.11 -4.29 -0.07
N MET A 160 -23.93 -5.27 0.31
CA MET A 160 -25.37 -5.25 0.06
C MET A 160 -26.07 -5.46 1.38
N GLU A 161 -26.82 -4.44 1.78
CA GLU A 161 -27.69 -4.44 2.94
C GLU A 161 -29.11 -4.81 2.52
N PHE A 162 -29.81 -5.59 3.33
CA PHE A 162 -31.19 -5.98 3.05
C PHE A 162 -32.03 -6.02 4.32
N GLY A 163 -33.33 -5.77 4.14
CA GLY A 163 -34.34 -5.93 5.18
C GLY A 163 -34.62 -7.39 5.52
N TYR A 164 -35.29 -7.61 6.66
CA TYR A 164 -35.48 -8.96 7.20
C TYR A 164 -36.30 -9.90 6.30
N SER A 165 -37.21 -9.38 5.45
CA SER A 165 -37.99 -10.25 4.56
C SER A 165 -37.10 -10.95 3.55
N LEU A 166 -35.95 -10.36 3.20
CA LEU A 166 -35.06 -10.88 2.17
C LEU A 166 -34.02 -11.88 2.70
N ILE A 167 -33.94 -12.10 4.02
CA ILE A 167 -33.01 -13.06 4.65
C ILE A 167 -33.06 -14.46 4.00
N PRO A 168 -34.24 -15.05 3.72
CA PRO A 168 -34.31 -16.39 3.13
C PRO A 168 -33.73 -16.47 1.70
N LEU A 169 -33.66 -15.35 0.97
CA LEU A 169 -33.08 -15.31 -0.38
C LEU A 169 -31.55 -15.26 -0.37
N VAL A 170 -30.93 -14.91 0.75
CA VAL A 170 -29.49 -14.72 0.87
C VAL A 170 -28.81 -15.72 1.80
N ASP A 171 -29.59 -16.52 2.55
CA ASP A 171 -29.06 -17.59 3.39
C ASP A 171 -28.57 -18.78 2.55
N GLU A 172 -27.32 -19.19 2.76
CA GLU A 172 -26.70 -20.36 2.13
C GLU A 172 -27.36 -21.67 2.59
N ARG A 173 -27.87 -21.71 3.83
CA ARG A 173 -28.49 -22.91 4.42
C ARG A 173 -29.86 -23.23 3.80
N SER A 174 -30.52 -22.21 3.27
CA SER A 174 -31.79 -22.33 2.57
C SER A 174 -31.64 -22.80 1.12
N GLY A 175 -30.41 -23.02 0.62
CA GLY A 175 -30.15 -23.40 -0.76
C GLY A 175 -30.50 -22.30 -1.77
N SER A 176 -30.30 -21.03 -1.38
CA SER A 176 -30.81 -19.89 -2.11
C SER A 176 -30.09 -19.65 -3.46
N SER A 177 -30.87 -19.39 -4.50
CA SER A 177 -30.39 -19.14 -5.87
C SER A 177 -29.54 -17.86 -6.00
N PHE A 178 -29.66 -16.93 -5.05
CA PHE A 178 -29.04 -15.61 -5.17
C PHE A 178 -27.51 -15.66 -5.07
N ILE A 179 -26.96 -16.43 -4.14
CA ILE A 179 -25.50 -16.59 -3.98
C ILE A 179 -24.88 -17.17 -5.25
N GLU A 180 -25.50 -18.21 -5.82
CA GLU A 180 -25.05 -18.80 -7.09
C GLU A 180 -25.11 -17.80 -8.24
N ARG A 181 -26.16 -16.97 -8.27
CA ARG A 181 -26.34 -15.92 -9.28
C ARG A 181 -25.29 -14.81 -9.15
N ILE A 182 -24.88 -14.43 -7.93
CA ILE A 182 -23.73 -13.53 -7.69
C ILE A 182 -22.44 -14.16 -8.24
N VAL A 183 -22.20 -15.44 -7.98
CA VAL A 183 -21.00 -16.13 -8.48
C VAL A 183 -20.98 -16.17 -10.01
N MET A 184 -22.12 -16.48 -10.65
CA MET A 184 -22.25 -16.46 -12.11
C MET A 184 -22.04 -15.04 -12.68
N PHE A 185 -22.65 -14.03 -12.06
CA PHE A 185 -22.47 -12.63 -12.45
C PHE A 185 -21.00 -12.21 -12.39
N ARG A 186 -20.28 -12.54 -11.30
CA ARG A 186 -18.86 -12.23 -11.16
C ARG A 186 -18.00 -12.90 -12.23
N LYS A 187 -18.30 -14.15 -12.59
CA LYS A 187 -17.62 -14.87 -13.67
C LYS A 187 -17.88 -14.22 -15.03
N GLN A 188 -19.13 -13.91 -15.31
CA GLN A 188 -19.51 -13.26 -16.57
C GLN A 188 -18.90 -11.87 -16.70
N PHE A 189 -18.98 -11.05 -15.66
CA PHE A 189 -18.37 -9.73 -15.64
C PHE A 189 -16.84 -9.79 -15.86
N ALA A 190 -16.17 -10.78 -15.27
CA ALA A 190 -14.74 -10.97 -15.49
C ALA A 190 -14.39 -11.34 -16.94
N LEU A 191 -15.25 -12.12 -17.62
CA LEU A 191 -15.06 -12.48 -19.03
C LEU A 191 -15.37 -11.31 -19.97
N ASP A 192 -16.44 -10.58 -19.70
CA ASP A 192 -16.93 -9.49 -20.58
C ASP A 192 -16.10 -8.21 -20.42
N MET A 193 -15.72 -7.85 -19.19
CA MET A 193 -15.03 -6.59 -18.87
C MET A 193 -13.53 -6.77 -18.57
N GLY A 194 -13.03 -8.00 -18.45
CA GLY A 194 -11.63 -8.29 -18.12
C GLY A 194 -11.21 -7.95 -16.69
N LEU A 195 -12.17 -7.64 -15.80
CA LEU A 195 -11.93 -7.25 -14.41
C LEU A 195 -12.65 -8.19 -13.44
N VAL A 196 -11.93 -8.70 -12.44
CA VAL A 196 -12.53 -9.53 -11.39
C VAL A 196 -13.13 -8.64 -10.30
N VAL A 197 -14.46 -8.68 -10.18
CA VAL A 197 -15.19 -7.98 -9.10
C VAL A 197 -14.85 -8.62 -7.75
N PRO A 198 -14.56 -7.83 -6.69
CA PRO A 198 -14.33 -8.34 -5.34
C PRO A 198 -15.55 -9.09 -4.78
N ALA A 199 -15.38 -9.76 -3.63
CA ALA A 199 -16.48 -10.45 -2.96
C ALA A 199 -17.53 -9.44 -2.47
N VAL A 200 -18.81 -9.73 -2.71
CA VAL A 200 -19.95 -8.95 -2.21
C VAL A 200 -20.24 -9.41 -0.80
N ARG A 201 -20.24 -8.49 0.17
CA ARG A 201 -20.61 -8.78 1.56
C ARG A 201 -22.10 -8.53 1.74
N LEU A 202 -22.78 -9.52 2.31
CA LEU A 202 -24.21 -9.50 2.58
C LEU A 202 -24.39 -9.17 4.06
N ARG A 203 -25.13 -8.10 4.38
CA ARG A 203 -25.41 -7.66 5.75
C ARG A 203 -26.90 -7.47 5.94
N ASP A 204 -27.45 -8.00 7.02
CA ASP A 204 -28.78 -7.63 7.45
C ASP A 204 -28.76 -6.22 8.05
N ASN A 205 -29.74 -5.40 7.69
CA ASN A 205 -29.90 -4.07 8.27
C ASN A 205 -31.34 -3.87 8.75
N GLY A 206 -31.53 -3.93 10.07
CA GLY A 206 -32.83 -3.73 10.70
C GLY A 206 -33.41 -2.31 10.59
N THR A 207 -32.64 -1.33 10.08
CA THR A 207 -33.14 0.03 9.82
C THR A 207 -33.77 0.18 8.43
N LEU A 208 -33.54 -0.77 7.51
CA LEU A 208 -34.16 -0.79 6.19
C LEU A 208 -35.59 -1.31 6.26
N ASN A 209 -36.41 -0.89 5.29
CA ASN A 209 -37.74 -1.47 5.13
C ASN A 209 -37.62 -2.99 4.89
N PRO A 210 -38.62 -3.79 5.32
CA PRO A 210 -38.58 -5.25 5.25
C PRO A 210 -38.18 -5.82 3.89
N ASN A 211 -38.71 -5.18 2.84
CA ASN A 211 -38.61 -5.59 1.44
C ASN A 211 -37.51 -4.81 0.69
N GLN A 212 -36.73 -3.99 1.37
CA GLN A 212 -35.77 -3.09 0.74
C GLN A 212 -34.36 -3.67 0.77
N TYR A 213 -33.58 -3.39 -0.26
CA TYR A 213 -32.15 -3.64 -0.30
C TYR A 213 -31.39 -2.38 -0.75
N VAL A 214 -30.15 -2.26 -0.30
CA VAL A 214 -29.24 -1.17 -0.60
C VAL A 214 -27.90 -1.75 -0.99
N ILE A 215 -27.32 -1.29 -2.10
CA ILE A 215 -25.97 -1.66 -2.53
C ILE A 215 -25.05 -0.49 -2.22
N LYS A 216 -23.95 -0.78 -1.55
CA LYS A 216 -22.90 0.18 -1.21
C LYS A 216 -21.56 -0.22 -1.81
N ILE A 217 -20.80 0.75 -2.27
CA ILE A 217 -19.43 0.55 -2.76
C ILE A 217 -18.51 1.41 -1.89
N LYS A 218 -17.56 0.78 -1.20
CA LYS A 218 -16.68 1.45 -0.23
C LYS A 218 -17.44 2.29 0.81
N GLY A 219 -18.60 1.79 1.26
CA GLY A 219 -19.47 2.46 2.24
C GLY A 219 -20.47 3.46 1.68
N GLU A 220 -20.38 3.86 0.41
CA GLU A 220 -21.31 4.80 -0.22
C GLU A 220 -22.47 4.09 -0.91
N GLU A 221 -23.70 4.56 -0.68
CA GLU A 221 -24.91 4.05 -1.32
C GLU A 221 -24.92 4.39 -2.82
N VAL A 222 -24.94 3.37 -3.67
CA VAL A 222 -24.97 3.52 -5.13
C VAL A 222 -26.31 3.14 -5.74
N ALA A 223 -27.07 2.27 -5.07
CA ALA A 223 -28.37 1.82 -5.54
C ALA A 223 -29.24 1.37 -4.36
N ARG A 224 -30.54 1.58 -4.51
CA ARG A 224 -31.58 1.17 -3.58
C ARG A 224 -32.76 0.62 -4.38
N GLY A 225 -33.35 -0.46 -3.90
CA GLY A 225 -34.52 -1.07 -4.53
C GLY A 225 -35.38 -1.81 -3.53
N GLU A 226 -36.57 -2.19 -3.96
CA GLU A 226 -37.52 -2.97 -3.18
C GLU A 226 -37.88 -4.26 -3.92
N ILE A 227 -38.01 -5.36 -3.18
CA ILE A 227 -38.30 -6.69 -3.69
C ILE A 227 -39.41 -7.30 -2.82
N LEU A 228 -40.45 -7.77 -3.49
CA LEU A 228 -41.57 -8.49 -2.87
C LEU A 228 -41.35 -10.00 -3.11
N MET A 229 -41.06 -10.78 -2.06
CA MET A 229 -40.67 -12.19 -2.21
C MET A 229 -41.76 -13.09 -2.82
N ASP A 230 -43.03 -12.79 -2.57
CA ASP A 230 -44.17 -13.60 -3.03
C ASP A 230 -44.78 -13.12 -4.35
N TYR A 231 -44.13 -12.14 -5.00
CA TYR A 231 -44.61 -11.54 -6.24
C TYR A 231 -43.58 -11.74 -7.36
N TYR A 232 -44.06 -11.68 -8.60
CA TYR A 232 -43.21 -11.69 -9.78
C TYR A 232 -43.20 -10.30 -10.40
N LEU A 233 -42.02 -9.87 -10.86
CA LEU A 233 -41.88 -8.63 -11.62
C LEU A 233 -42.25 -8.88 -13.09
N ALA A 234 -43.35 -8.31 -13.53
CA ALA A 234 -43.73 -8.30 -14.95
C ALA A 234 -43.06 -7.10 -15.62
N LEU A 235 -42.15 -7.37 -16.56
CA LEU A 235 -41.50 -6.35 -17.38
C LEU A 235 -42.20 -6.29 -18.73
N ASP A 236 -42.63 -5.09 -19.15
CA ASP A 236 -43.19 -4.89 -20.48
C ASP A 236 -42.08 -4.88 -21.56
N PRO A 237 -42.06 -5.83 -22.51
CA PRO A 237 -41.11 -5.83 -23.62
C PRO A 237 -41.52 -4.88 -24.78
N GLY A 238 -42.62 -4.13 -24.65
CA GLY A 238 -43.12 -3.16 -25.63
C GLY A 238 -44.18 -3.70 -26.60
N ASN A 239 -44.70 -4.91 -26.38
CA ASN A 239 -45.74 -5.53 -27.21
C ASN A 239 -46.81 -6.20 -26.34
N LEU A 240 -47.49 -5.39 -25.53
CA LEU A 240 -48.53 -5.84 -24.61
C LEU A 240 -49.77 -6.34 -25.35
N THR A 241 -50.23 -7.53 -25.00
CA THR A 241 -51.55 -8.07 -25.40
C THR A 241 -52.67 -7.71 -24.43
N GLY A 242 -52.34 -7.15 -23.27
CA GLY A 242 -53.30 -6.72 -22.23
C GLY A 242 -52.58 -6.27 -20.95
N GLU A 243 -53.33 -5.62 -20.05
CA GLU A 243 -52.86 -5.25 -18.71
C GLU A 243 -53.08 -6.39 -17.72
N ILE A 244 -52.13 -6.58 -16.82
CA ILE A 244 -52.20 -7.59 -15.75
C ILE A 244 -52.48 -6.85 -14.45
N ASP A 245 -53.45 -7.35 -13.66
CA ASP A 245 -53.76 -6.80 -12.34
C ASP A 245 -52.61 -7.07 -11.37
N GLY A 246 -52.13 -6.04 -10.68
CA GLY A 246 -50.90 -6.11 -9.90
C GLY A 246 -50.57 -4.79 -9.19
N ILE A 247 -49.40 -4.77 -8.56
CA ILE A 247 -48.85 -3.56 -7.93
C ILE A 247 -48.01 -2.84 -8.99
N ASP A 248 -48.37 -1.59 -9.29
CA ASP A 248 -47.58 -0.74 -10.19
C ASP A 248 -46.16 -0.54 -9.63
N THR A 249 -45.14 -0.72 -10.48
CA THR A 249 -43.70 -0.66 -10.14
C THR A 249 -42.96 0.32 -11.03
#